data_AF-A0AAP5JXG2-F1
#
_entry.id   AF-A0AAP5JXG2-F1
#
_cell.length_a   1.000
_cell.length_b   1.000
_cell.length_c   1.000
_cell.angle_alpha   90.00
_cell.angle_beta   90.00
_cell.angle_gamma   90.00
#
_symmetry.space_group_name_H-M   'P 1'
#
loop_
_entity.id
_entity.type
_entity.pdbx_description
1 polymer ?
#
loop_
_entity_poly.entity_id
_entity_poly.type
_entity_poly.pdbx_seq_one_letter_code
_entity_poly.pdbx_strand_id
1 'polypeptide(L)'
;MYESRLASIKRHLEQLQERLTTLDSYRGWIYVYTEDGTRIFEDVDSELLELIKSETQQSIKFCESWLKENENEPKSCSKHHSEEVKKEDCRND
;
A
#
# COMPACT_ATOMS: atom_id res chain seq x y z
N MET A 1 -11.18 -12.26 -1.28
CA MET A 1 -10.36 -11.35 -2.13
C MET A 1 -9.88 -10.11 -1.36
N TYR A 2 -10.73 -9.43 -0.59
CA TYR A 2 -10.35 -8.24 0.20
C TYR A 2 -9.23 -8.49 1.22
N GLU A 3 -9.34 -9.58 2.00
CA GLU A 3 -8.33 -9.94 3.02
C GLU A 3 -6.95 -10.22 2.41
N SER A 4 -6.89 -10.78 1.21
CA SER A 4 -5.64 -11.00 0.47
C SER A 4 -4.98 -9.70 0.01
N ARG A 5 -5.77 -8.69 -0.38
CA ARG A 5 -5.24 -7.36 -0.74
C ARG A 5 -4.69 -6.63 0.48
N LEU A 6 -5.42 -6.66 1.60
CA LEU A 6 -4.97 -6.11 2.89
C LEU A 6 -3.63 -6.72 3.32
N ALA A 7 -3.51 -8.06 3.28
CA ALA A 7 -2.26 -8.75 3.62
C ALA A 7 -1.11 -8.37 2.68
N SER A 8 -1.39 -8.22 1.38
CA SER A 8 -0.37 -7.79 0.41
C SER A 8 0.13 -6.36 0.67
N ILE A 9 -0.78 -5.44 1.03
CA ILE A 9 -0.44 -4.04 1.31
C ILE A 9 0.37 -3.93 2.60
N LYS A 10 0.00 -4.68 3.65
CA LYS A 10 0.79 -4.76 4.89
C LYS A 10 2.20 -5.27 4.65
N ARG A 11 2.34 -6.36 3.90
CA ARG A 11 3.66 -6.90 3.54
C ARG A 11 4.48 -5.89 2.73
N HIS A 12 3.84 -5.16 1.82
CA HIS A 12 4.53 -4.12 1.06
C HIS A 12 4.99 -2.96 1.95
N LEU A 13 4.16 -2.54 2.91
CA LEU A 13 4.53 -1.53 3.90
C LEU A 13 5.77 -1.94 4.72
N GLU A 14 5.82 -3.19 5.19
CA GLU A 14 6.98 -3.74 5.90
C GLU A 14 8.26 -3.66 5.04
N GLN A 15 8.18 -4.04 3.77
CA GLN A 15 9.31 -3.96 2.83
C GLN A 15 9.78 -2.52 2.61
N LEU A 16 8.86 -1.55 2.53
CA LEU A 16 9.21 -0.14 2.38
C LEU A 16 9.91 0.40 3.64
N GLN A 17 9.45 0.01 4.83
CA GLN A 17 10.06 0.41 6.10
C GLN A 17 11.48 -0.18 6.28
N GLU A 18 11.68 -1.45 5.91
CA GLU A 18 13.00 -2.08 5.89
C GLU A 18 13.94 -1.38 4.88
N ARG A 19 13.42 -1.05 3.70
CA ARG A 19 14.17 -0.32 2.68
C ARG A 19 14.56 1.08 3.15
N LEU A 20 13.66 1.80 3.83
CA LEU A 20 13.98 3.13 4.40
C LEU A 20 15.09 3.02 5.44
N THR A 21 15.01 2.02 6.34
CA THR A 21 16.06 1.76 7.33
C THR A 21 17.42 1.48 6.66
N THR A 22 17.41 0.70 5.59
CA THR A 22 18.61 0.44 4.78
C THR A 22 19.19 1.73 4.20
N LEU A 23 18.35 2.57 3.60
CA LEU A 23 18.74 3.87 3.04
C LEU A 23 19.27 4.84 4.11
N ASP A 24 18.74 4.81 5.33
CA ASP A 24 19.22 5.63 6.44
C ASP A 24 20.58 5.21 6.97
N SER A 25 20.87 3.91 6.91
CA SER A 25 22.19 3.37 7.26
C SER A 25 23.22 3.48 6.12
N TYR A 26 22.79 3.83 4.90
CA TYR A 26 23.64 3.86 3.73
C TYR A 26 24.63 5.03 3.78
N ARG A 27 25.93 4.71 3.73
CA ARG A 27 27.05 5.68 3.67
C ARG A 27 27.90 5.53 2.40
N GLY A 28 27.39 4.83 1.39
CA GLY A 28 28.11 4.56 0.14
C GLY A 28 27.81 5.57 -0.97
N TRP A 29 28.49 5.42 -2.11
CA TRP A 29 28.18 6.15 -3.34
C TRP A 29 27.21 5.32 -4.19
N ILE A 30 26.19 5.97 -4.76
CA ILE A 30 25.30 5.29 -5.70
C ILE A 30 25.96 5.31 -7.07
N TYR A 31 26.23 4.12 -7.60
CA TYR A 31 26.76 3.96 -8.95
C TYR A 31 25.67 3.40 -9.86
N VAL A 32 25.55 3.98 -11.04
CA VAL A 32 24.74 3.39 -12.12
C VAL A 32 25.68 2.93 -13.21
N TYR A 33 25.51 1.68 -13.60
CA TYR A 33 26.26 1.04 -14.68
C TYR A 33 25.31 0.68 -15.83
N THR A 34 25.81 0.74 -17.06
CA THR A 34 25.19 0.10 -18.21
C THR A 34 25.34 -1.41 -18.14
N GLU A 35 24.59 -2.14 -18.98
CA GLU A 35 24.64 -3.62 -19.03
C GLU A 35 26.03 -4.17 -19.36
N ASP A 36 26.86 -3.42 -20.10
CA ASP A 36 28.25 -3.78 -20.41
C ASP A 36 29.26 -3.41 -19.30
N GLY A 37 28.78 -2.89 -18.16
CA GLY A 37 29.58 -2.57 -17.00
C GLY A 37 30.23 -1.18 -17.04
N THR A 38 29.90 -0.34 -18.02
CA THR A 38 30.38 1.05 -18.05
C THR A 38 29.64 1.89 -17.01
N ARG A 39 30.38 2.59 -16.13
CA ARG A 39 29.79 3.49 -15.14
C ARG A 39 29.28 4.76 -15.82
N ILE A 40 28.00 5.05 -15.70
CA ILE A 40 27.35 6.21 -16.34
C ILE A 40 26.94 7.30 -15.34
N PHE A 41 26.81 6.97 -14.06
CA PHE A 41 26.46 7.94 -13.02
C PHE A 41 27.07 7.55 -11.67
N GLU A 42 27.46 8.57 -10.93
CA GLU A 42 28.00 8.47 -9.58
C GLU A 42 27.36 9.59 -8.76
N ASP A 43 26.53 9.23 -7.79
CA ASP A 43 25.98 10.20 -6.83
C ASP A 43 26.92 10.27 -5.62
N VAL A 44 27.67 11.38 -5.54
CA VAL A 44 28.56 11.70 -4.42
C VAL A 44 27.86 12.66 -3.44
N ASP A 45 26.94 13.49 -3.94
CA ASP A 45 26.28 14.57 -3.20
C ASP A 45 24.94 14.16 -2.59
N SER A 46 24.56 12.89 -2.73
CA SER A 46 23.40 12.26 -2.09
C SER A 46 22.04 12.74 -2.59
N GLU A 47 21.95 13.56 -3.64
CA GLU A 47 20.67 14.08 -4.15
C GLU A 47 19.75 12.95 -4.63
N LEU A 48 20.30 11.93 -5.29
CA LEU A 48 19.53 10.76 -5.71
C LEU A 48 19.12 9.92 -4.49
N LEU A 49 20.00 9.81 -3.49
CA LEU A 49 19.67 9.14 -2.22
C LEU A 49 18.52 9.84 -1.50
N GLU A 50 18.55 11.17 -1.41
CA GLU A 50 17.50 11.98 -0.80
C GLU A 50 16.17 11.84 -1.56
N LEU A 51 16.21 11.86 -2.90
CA LEU A 51 15.04 11.61 -3.73
C LEU A 51 14.44 10.23 -3.47
N ILE A 52 15.26 9.17 -3.48
CA ILE A 52 14.81 7.80 -3.19
C ILE A 52 14.20 7.70 -1.79
N LYS A 53 14.79 8.35 -0.78
CA LYS A 53 14.24 8.40 0.58
C LYS A 53 12.89 9.09 0.62
N SER A 54 12.77 10.27 -0.02
CA SER A 54 11.53 11.03 -0.08
C SER A 54 10.39 10.21 -0.71
N GLU A 55 10.63 9.59 -1.86
CA GLU A 55 9.65 8.74 -2.56
C GLU A 55 9.25 7.51 -1.70
N THR A 56 10.23 6.90 -1.02
CA THR A 56 9.97 5.78 -0.09
C THR A 56 9.07 6.21 1.06
N GLN A 57 9.35 7.37 1.68
CA GLN A 57 8.53 7.93 2.75
C GLN A 57 7.11 8.29 2.29
N GLN A 58 6.96 8.84 1.08
CA GLN A 58 5.64 9.12 0.50
C GLN A 58 4.84 7.84 0.28
N SER A 59 5.49 6.79 -0.24
CA SER A 59 4.86 5.48 -0.46
C SER A 59 4.41 4.83 0.85
N ILE A 60 5.19 4.96 1.93
CA ILE A 60 4.82 4.53 3.29
C ILE A 60 3.56 5.26 3.75
N LYS A 61 3.57 6.60 3.69
CA LYS A 61 2.42 7.43 4.10
C LYS A 61 1.14 7.07 3.33
N PHE A 62 1.27 6.81 2.03
CA PHE A 62 0.17 6.35 1.20
C PHE A 62 -0.40 5.01 1.71
N CYS A 63 0.45 4.01 1.93
CA CYS A 63 0.02 2.70 2.43
C CYS A 63 -0.64 2.78 3.81
N GLU A 64 -0.06 3.56 4.73
CA GLU A 64 -0.61 3.77 6.07
C GLU A 64 -1.99 4.45 6.02
N SER A 65 -2.14 5.47 5.17
CA SER A 65 -3.41 6.19 5.00
C SER A 65 -4.47 5.26 4.41
N TRP A 66 -4.11 4.51 3.37
CA TRP A 66 -5.00 3.53 2.75
C TRP A 66 -5.44 2.45 3.75
N LEU A 67 -4.51 1.89 4.53
CA LEU A 67 -4.82 0.87 5.55
C LEU A 67 -5.75 1.44 6.62
N LYS A 68 -5.52 2.66 7.08
CA LYS A 68 -6.39 3.30 8.08
C LYS A 68 -7.83 3.48 7.59
N GLU A 69 -8.02 3.84 6.33
CA GLU A 69 -9.34 3.99 5.71
C GLU A 69 -10.04 2.64 5.53
N ASN A 70 -9.29 1.62 5.11
CA ASN A 70 -9.85 0.33 4.68
C ASN A 70 -9.95 -0.70 5.83
N GLU A 71 -9.20 -0.56 6.92
CA GLU A 71 -9.34 -1.42 8.11
C GLU A 71 -10.52 -1.00 9.00
N ASN A 72 -10.87 0.28 9.00
CA ASN A 72 -11.93 0.84 9.84
C ASN A 72 -13.28 1.01 9.13
N GLU A 73 -13.35 0.83 7.81
CA GLU A 73 -14.64 0.74 7.14
C GLU A 73 -15.41 -0.46 7.72
N PRO A 74 -16.61 -0.25 8.30
CA PRO A 74 -17.47 -1.37 8.60
C PRO A 74 -17.73 -2.06 7.27
N LYS A 75 -17.44 -3.36 7.17
CA LYS A 75 -17.85 -4.21 6.04
C LYS A 75 -19.30 -3.87 5.77
N SER A 76 -19.55 -3.02 4.76
CA SER A 76 -20.89 -2.52 4.47
C SER A 76 -21.75 -3.75 4.31
N CYS A 77 -22.61 -3.94 5.30
CA CYS A 77 -23.47 -5.09 5.38
C CYS A 77 -24.27 -5.04 4.09
N SER A 78 -24.02 -6.00 3.19
CA SER A 78 -24.87 -6.25 2.03
C SER A 78 -26.24 -6.65 2.57
N LYS A 79 -27.02 -5.66 2.99
CA LYS A 79 -28.45 -5.78 3.15
C LYS A 79 -29.01 -5.58 1.76
N HIS A 80 -29.01 -6.68 1.00
CA HIS A 80 -30.13 -6.91 0.09
C HIS A 80 -31.40 -6.87 0.93
N HIS A 81 -32.01 -5.70 1.04
CA HIS A 81 -33.39 -5.59 1.47
C HIS A 81 -34.23 -5.92 0.23
N SER A 82 -34.40 -7.22 -0.03
CA SER A 82 -35.49 -7.67 -0.87
C SER A 82 -36.77 -7.45 -0.08
N GLU A 83 -37.52 -6.43 -0.47
CA GLU A 83 -38.92 -6.24 -0.09
C GLU A 83 -39.72 -7.45 -0.60
N GLU A 84 -39.94 -8.45 0.25
CA GLU A 84 -41.05 -9.38 0.05
C GLU A 84 -42.23 -8.94 0.92
N VAL A 85 -43.11 -8.19 0.27
CA VAL A 85 -44.47 -7.86 0.72
C VAL A 85 -45.21 -9.18 0.99
N LYS A 86 -45.38 -9.54 2.27
CA LYS A 86 -46.39 -10.53 2.66
C LYS A 86 -47.77 -9.89 2.56
N LYS A 87 -48.48 -10.17 1.45
CA LYS A 87 -49.94 -10.10 1.43
C LYS A 87 -50.47 -11.28 2.22
N GLU A 88 -50.99 -11.01 3.41
CA GLU A 88 -51.72 -11.98 4.21
C GLU A 88 -53.18 -11.96 3.74
N ASP A 89 -53.48 -12.81 2.75
CA ASP A 89 -54.84 -13.25 2.44
C ASP A 89 -55.19 -14.38 3.41
N CYS A 90 -56.01 -14.09 4.41
CA CYS A 90 -56.71 -15.12 5.20
C CYS A 90 -58.20 -14.77 5.27
N ARG A 91 -58.88 -15.17 4.20
CA ARG A 91 -60.31 -15.53 4.17
C ARG A 91 -60.52 -16.73 5.11
N ASN A 92 -61.54 -16.71 5.96
CA ASN A 92 -62.30 -17.90 6.36
C ASN A 92 -63.61 -17.49 7.07
N ASP A 93 -64.70 -17.84 6.38
CA ASP A 93 -66.08 -18.17 6.76
C ASP A 93 -66.69 -17.66 8.08
#